data_AF-A0AAF0RRI3-F1
#
_entry.id   AF-A0AAF0RRI3-F1
#
_cell.length_a   1.000
_cell.length_b   1.000
_cell.length_c   1.000
_cell.angle_alpha   90.00
_cell.angle_beta   90.00
_cell.angle_gamma   90.00
#
_symmetry.space_group_name_H-M   'P 1'
#
loop_
_entity.id
_entity.type
_entity.pdbx_description
1 polymer ?
#
loop_
_entity_poly.entity_id
_entity_poly.type
_entity_poly.pdbx_seq_one_letter_code
_entity_poly.pdbx_strand_id
1 'polypeptide(L)'
;MRRLSSSASSSGSSSGRAAGRTGWRAVVHALALGLSTGLLVIVAGLAVVLIVVPKATGSTPLTVLTQSMDPTLPPGTLLVVRPTRVQDIRIGDVVTYQIESGQPAVISHRVVSVASSSDGTRTFVLKGDNNALADSSPVTAAQIRGVVWYSLPDIGLVNQLVNGSRTWLVPAIAGVLLAYGAVMITIGAVSATRRRRDRTRARGAHGAHRATLD
;
A
#
# COMPACT_ATOMS: atom_id res chain seq x y z
N MET A 1 13.67 -5.07 87.49
CA MET A 1 14.09 -5.75 86.23
C MET A 1 12.89 -5.74 85.28
N ARG A 2 12.93 -4.96 84.18
CA ARG A 2 13.07 -5.42 82.76
C ARG A 2 11.91 -6.35 82.32
N ARG A 3 11.10 -6.15 81.28
CA ARG A 3 11.13 -5.41 79.99
C ARG A 3 9.65 -5.28 79.49
N LEU A 4 9.21 -4.16 78.90
CA LEU A 4 9.01 -3.90 77.43
C LEU A 4 8.21 -5.02 76.72
N SER A 5 7.22 -4.82 75.84
CA SER A 5 6.67 -3.67 75.08
C SER A 5 5.64 -4.23 74.08
N SER A 6 4.67 -3.41 73.63
CA SER A 6 4.24 -3.21 72.21
C SER A 6 3.98 -4.45 71.32
N SER A 7 2.89 -4.61 70.57
CA SER A 7 2.33 -3.65 69.61
C SER A 7 0.97 -4.13 69.06
N ALA A 8 0.07 -3.16 68.85
CA ALA A 8 -0.98 -3.22 67.84
C ALA A 8 -0.41 -2.95 66.44
N SER A 9 -1.25 -3.12 65.41
CA SER A 9 -1.10 -2.76 63.98
C SER A 9 -0.75 -3.95 63.07
N SER A 10 -1.31 -4.11 61.88
CA SER A 10 -2.41 -3.45 61.16
C SER A 10 -2.61 -4.25 59.87
N SER A 11 -3.84 -4.67 59.62
CA SER A 11 -4.28 -5.18 58.33
C SER A 11 -4.21 -4.08 57.28
N GLY A 12 -3.28 -4.18 56.33
CA GLY A 12 -3.08 -3.20 55.24
C GLY A 12 -3.10 -3.86 53.87
N SER A 13 -4.22 -3.69 53.17
CA SER A 13 -4.52 -4.09 51.80
C SER A 13 -3.45 -3.71 50.75
N SER A 14 -2.88 -4.69 50.06
CA SER A 14 -1.99 -4.48 48.90
C SER A 14 -2.44 -5.17 47.60
N SER A 15 -3.62 -5.78 47.56
CA SER A 15 -4.09 -6.58 46.40
C SER A 15 -4.76 -5.79 45.27
N GLY A 16 -5.13 -4.53 45.46
CA GLY A 16 -5.91 -3.75 44.47
C GLY A 16 -5.12 -3.11 43.31
N ARG A 17 -3.80 -2.93 43.43
CA ARG A 17 -2.98 -2.18 42.45
C ARG A 17 -2.43 -3.03 41.29
N ALA A 18 -2.49 -4.36 41.39
CA ALA A 18 -1.94 -5.27 40.37
C ALA A 18 -2.91 -5.51 39.19
N ALA A 19 -4.23 -5.52 39.43
CA ALA A 19 -5.23 -5.85 38.42
C ALA A 19 -5.46 -4.75 37.36
N GLY A 20 -5.32 -3.47 37.72
CA GLY A 20 -5.47 -2.35 36.78
C GLY A 20 -4.30 -2.20 35.79
N ARG A 21 -3.09 -2.63 36.19
CA ARG A 21 -1.88 -2.50 35.36
C ARG A 21 -1.80 -3.54 34.24
N THR A 22 -2.43 -4.71 34.41
CA THR A 22 -2.48 -5.77 33.38
C THR A 22 -3.51 -5.50 32.29
N GLY A 23 -4.69 -4.94 32.64
CA GLY A 23 -5.72 -4.55 31.67
C GLY A 23 -5.27 -3.42 30.73
N TRP A 24 -4.66 -2.36 31.27
CA TRP A 24 -4.14 -1.25 30.48
C TRP A 24 -3.04 -1.69 29.51
N ARG A 25 -2.11 -2.55 29.96
CA ARG A 25 -1.07 -3.14 29.10
C ARG A 25 -1.68 -3.95 27.95
N ALA A 26 -2.72 -4.74 28.21
CA ALA A 26 -3.41 -5.51 27.17
C ALA A 26 -4.09 -4.61 26.13
N VAL A 27 -4.72 -3.51 26.56
CA VAL A 27 -5.33 -2.51 25.66
C VAL A 27 -4.26 -1.81 24.82
N VAL A 28 -3.17 -1.34 25.44
CA VAL A 28 -2.05 -0.71 24.73
C VAL A 28 -1.41 -1.67 23.72
N HIS A 29 -1.21 -2.94 24.08
CA HIS A 29 -0.68 -3.95 23.16
C HIS A 29 -1.64 -4.24 21.99
N ALA A 30 -2.95 -4.33 22.24
CA ALA A 30 -3.94 -4.53 21.19
C ALA A 30 -4.00 -3.34 20.22
N LEU A 31 -3.93 -2.11 20.74
CA LEU A 31 -3.87 -0.89 19.93
C LEU A 31 -2.58 -0.82 19.13
N ALA A 32 -1.42 -1.10 19.73
CA ALA A 32 -0.14 -1.11 19.03
C ALA A 32 -0.09 -2.16 17.91
N LEU A 33 -0.63 -3.37 18.16
CA LEU A 33 -0.72 -4.41 17.14
C LEU A 33 -1.69 -4.03 16.01
N GLY A 34 -2.83 -3.42 16.35
CA GLY A 34 -3.80 -2.93 15.37
C GLY A 34 -3.23 -1.83 14.49
N LEU A 35 -2.56 -0.83 15.09
CA LEU A 35 -1.87 0.24 14.37
C LEU A 35 -0.75 -0.30 13.47
N SER A 36 0.10 -1.19 13.99
CA SER A 36 1.19 -1.81 13.22
C SER A 36 0.67 -2.64 12.06
N THR A 37 -0.38 -3.43 12.27
CA THR A 37 -1.04 -4.21 11.22
C THR A 37 -1.67 -3.30 10.17
N GLY A 38 -2.40 -2.26 10.60
CA GLY A 38 -3.04 -1.31 9.70
C GLY A 38 -2.00 -0.61 8.82
N LEU A 39 -0.90 -0.14 9.42
CA LEU A 39 0.21 0.46 8.68
C LEU A 39 0.82 -0.53 7.68
N LEU A 40 1.06 -1.78 8.08
CA LEU A 40 1.58 -2.82 7.18
C LEU A 40 0.65 -3.05 5.98
N VAL A 41 -0.66 -3.15 6.20
CA VAL A 41 -1.65 -3.34 5.13
C VAL A 41 -1.66 -2.16 4.17
N ILE A 42 -1.58 -0.92 4.68
CA ILE A 42 -1.50 0.29 3.85
C ILE A 42 -0.22 0.26 2.99
N VAL A 43 0.93 -0.01 3.59
CA VAL A 43 2.21 -0.07 2.87
C VAL A 43 2.20 -1.17 1.82
N ALA A 44 1.65 -2.34 2.15
CA ALA A 44 1.51 -3.44 1.21
C ALA A 44 0.56 -3.09 0.05
N GLY A 45 -0.58 -2.46 0.35
CA GLY A 45 -1.55 -1.99 -0.65
C GLY A 45 -0.91 -0.97 -1.60
N LEU A 46 -0.19 0.02 -1.07
CA LEU A 46 0.58 0.97 -1.87
C LEU A 46 1.60 0.28 -2.76
N ALA A 47 2.32 -0.71 -2.24
CA ALA A 47 3.30 -1.44 -3.03
C ALA A 47 2.65 -2.27 -4.16
N VAL A 48 1.45 -2.85 -3.91
CA VAL A 48 0.68 -3.51 -4.96
C VAL A 48 0.32 -2.54 -6.07
N VAL A 49 -0.22 -1.37 -5.73
CA VAL A 49 -0.61 -0.36 -6.71
C VAL A 49 0.61 0.18 -7.47
N LEU A 50 1.70 0.50 -6.77
CA LEU A 50 2.87 1.16 -7.35
C LEU A 50 3.80 0.22 -8.12
N ILE A 51 3.79 -1.08 -7.81
CA ILE A 51 4.77 -2.04 -8.33
C ILE A 51 4.11 -3.20 -9.05
N VAL A 52 3.21 -3.90 -8.36
CA VAL A 52 2.63 -5.16 -8.86
C VAL A 52 1.68 -4.89 -10.03
N VAL A 53 0.78 -3.91 -9.90
CA VAL A 53 -0.20 -3.56 -10.93
C VAL A 53 0.48 -3.14 -12.24
N PRO A 54 1.45 -2.20 -12.26
CA PRO A 54 2.15 -1.85 -13.49
C PRO A 54 2.84 -3.05 -14.13
N LYS A 55 3.54 -3.86 -13.34
CA LYS A 55 4.25 -5.04 -13.85
C LYS A 55 3.28 -6.08 -14.44
N ALA A 56 2.16 -6.35 -13.78
CA ALA A 56 1.17 -7.32 -14.23
C ALA A 56 0.40 -6.86 -15.48
N THR A 57 0.22 -5.56 -15.67
CA THR A 57 -0.52 -4.97 -16.81
C THR A 57 0.37 -4.54 -17.96
N GLY A 58 1.70 -4.70 -17.84
CA GLY A 58 2.66 -4.15 -18.80
C GLY A 58 2.71 -2.62 -18.81
N SER A 59 2.21 -1.97 -17.77
CA SER A 59 2.24 -0.52 -17.64
C SER A 59 3.60 -0.02 -17.17
N THR A 60 3.98 1.17 -17.62
CA THR A 60 5.26 1.79 -17.31
C THR A 60 5.07 2.94 -16.34
N PRO A 61 5.69 2.91 -15.14
CA PRO A 61 5.72 4.06 -14.25
C PRO A 61 6.71 5.10 -14.77
N LEU A 62 6.31 6.36 -14.85
CA LEU A 62 7.14 7.49 -15.27
C LEU A 62 6.97 8.65 -14.30
N THR A 63 8.01 9.45 -14.11
CA THR A 63 7.93 10.66 -13.27
C THR A 63 7.87 11.88 -14.16
N VAL A 64 6.92 12.79 -13.90
CA VAL A 64 6.82 14.08 -14.59
C VAL A 64 7.99 14.96 -14.18
N LEU A 65 8.72 15.50 -15.16
CA LEU A 65 9.92 16.30 -14.93
C LEU A 65 9.72 17.79 -15.19
N THR A 66 8.76 18.14 -16.04
CA THR A 66 8.54 19.52 -16.52
C THR A 66 7.16 20.03 -16.12
N GLN A 67 6.96 21.34 -16.26
CA GLN A 67 5.69 22.02 -15.93
C GLN A 67 4.69 22.04 -17.11
N SER A 68 4.92 21.30 -18.21
CA SER A 68 4.09 21.41 -19.42
C SER A 68 2.66 20.89 -19.23
N MET A 69 2.42 20.06 -18.21
CA MET A 69 1.11 19.52 -17.87
C MET A 69 0.51 20.16 -16.59
N ASP A 70 1.09 21.24 -16.08
CA ASP A 70 0.56 21.96 -14.91
C ASP A 70 -0.79 22.65 -15.26
N PRO A 71 -1.83 22.65 -14.40
CA PRO A 71 -1.91 22.06 -13.05
C PRO A 71 -2.37 20.60 -13.00
N THR A 72 -2.64 19.96 -14.14
CA THR A 72 -3.24 18.61 -14.13
C THR A 72 -2.25 17.53 -13.70
N LEU A 73 -0.98 17.65 -14.10
CA LEU A 73 0.12 16.76 -13.73
C LEU A 73 1.37 17.61 -13.40
N PRO A 74 1.47 18.14 -12.17
CA PRO A 74 2.63 18.92 -11.74
C PRO A 74 3.94 18.10 -11.77
N PRO A 75 5.11 18.76 -11.86
CA PRO A 75 6.40 18.09 -11.72
C PRO A 75 6.48 17.26 -10.44
N GLY A 76 7.13 16.09 -10.52
CA GLY A 76 7.18 15.14 -9.40
C GLY A 76 5.97 14.23 -9.29
N THR A 77 4.97 14.35 -10.16
CA THR A 77 3.86 13.38 -10.27
C THR A 77 4.36 12.06 -10.83
N LEU A 78 3.95 10.95 -10.22
CA LEU A 78 4.12 9.60 -10.78
C LEU A 78 2.96 9.29 -11.71
N LEU A 79 3.26 8.94 -12.96
CA LEU A 79 2.31 8.47 -13.96
C LEU A 79 2.44 6.97 -14.10
N VAL A 80 1.31 6.27 -14.22
CA VAL A 80 1.31 4.88 -14.68
C VAL A 80 0.69 4.83 -16.06
N VAL A 81 1.53 4.56 -17.05
CA VAL A 81 1.17 4.59 -18.47
C VAL A 81 0.87 3.19 -18.93
N ARG A 82 -0.38 2.96 -19.35
CA ARG A 82 -0.85 1.65 -19.80
C ARG A 82 -0.76 1.54 -21.33
N PRO A 83 -0.15 0.46 -21.87
CA PRO A 83 -0.25 0.15 -23.29
C PRO A 83 -1.71 0.14 -23.71
N THR A 84 -2.05 0.99 -24.67
CA THR A 84 -3.43 1.18 -25.12
C THR A 84 -3.46 1.10 -26.62
N ARG A 85 -4.45 0.38 -27.16
CA ARG A 85 -4.61 0.23 -28.61
C ARG A 85 -4.87 1.61 -29.22
N VAL A 86 -4.21 1.91 -30.33
CA VAL A 86 -4.25 3.23 -31.00
C VAL A 86 -5.68 3.65 -31.37
N GLN A 87 -6.52 2.67 -31.72
CA GLN A 87 -7.93 2.86 -32.02
C GLN A 87 -8.79 3.20 -30.80
N ASP A 88 -8.28 3.05 -29.58
CA ASP A 88 -9.00 3.40 -28.34
C ASP A 88 -8.63 4.80 -27.84
N ILE A 89 -7.55 5.40 -28.37
CA ILE A 89 -7.11 6.75 -27.99
C ILE A 89 -8.12 7.79 -28.50
N ARG A 90 -8.49 8.73 -27.62
CA ARG A 90 -9.48 9.77 -27.88
C ARG A 90 -8.91 11.16 -27.57
N ILE A 91 -9.58 12.17 -28.11
CA ILE A 91 -9.34 13.57 -27.73
C ILE A 91 -9.60 13.70 -26.22
N GLY A 92 -8.68 14.38 -25.52
CA GLY A 92 -8.70 14.54 -24.08
C GLY A 92 -7.81 13.54 -23.32
N ASP A 93 -7.42 12.43 -23.93
CA ASP A 93 -6.49 11.49 -23.29
C ASP A 93 -5.12 12.11 -23.10
N VAL A 94 -4.46 11.82 -21.97
CA VAL A 94 -3.03 12.13 -21.80
C VAL A 94 -2.23 10.91 -22.25
N VAL A 95 -1.43 11.09 -23.31
CA VAL A 95 -0.62 10.02 -23.88
C VAL A 95 0.85 10.29 -23.61
N THR A 96 1.60 9.22 -23.38
CA THR A 96 3.06 9.26 -23.39
C THR A 96 3.55 8.77 -24.73
N TYR A 97 4.40 9.55 -25.37
CA TYR A 97 4.96 9.27 -26.69
C TYR A 97 6.46 9.51 -26.70
N GLN A 98 7.15 8.86 -27.64
CA GLN A 98 8.56 9.11 -27.90
C GLN A 98 8.74 10.30 -28.83
N ILE A 99 9.70 11.17 -28.49
CA ILE A 99 10.09 12.31 -29.34
C ILE A 99 10.51 11.80 -30.72
N GLU A 100 11.40 10.81 -30.72
CA GLU A 100 11.84 10.08 -31.90
C GLU A 100 11.51 8.60 -31.74
N SER A 101 10.91 8.01 -32.77
CA SER A 101 10.54 6.59 -32.75
C SER A 101 11.77 5.71 -32.49
N GLY A 102 11.68 4.85 -31.47
CA GLY A 102 12.75 3.94 -31.07
C GLY A 102 13.68 4.48 -29.98
N GLN A 103 13.62 5.77 -29.66
CA GLN A 103 14.46 6.38 -28.63
C GLN A 103 13.83 6.33 -27.24
N PRO A 104 14.62 6.26 -26.15
CA PRO A 104 14.08 6.15 -24.79
C PRO A 104 13.41 7.44 -24.28
N ALA A 105 13.72 8.59 -24.88
CA ALA A 105 13.18 9.88 -24.47
C ALA A 105 11.67 9.97 -24.78
N VAL A 106 10.88 10.30 -23.76
CA VAL A 106 9.42 10.36 -23.84
C VAL A 106 8.87 11.66 -23.26
N ILE A 107 7.73 12.09 -23.80
CA ILE A 107 6.95 13.24 -23.35
C ILE A 107 5.51 12.76 -23.10
N SER A 108 4.83 13.36 -22.13
CA SER A 108 3.42 13.08 -21.87
C SER A 108 2.58 14.33 -22.08
N HIS A 109 1.67 14.33 -23.04
CA HIS A 109 0.83 15.47 -23.41
C HIS A 109 -0.60 15.03 -23.73
N ARG A 110 -1.54 15.98 -23.75
CA ARG A 110 -2.96 15.73 -24.02
C ARG A 110 -3.24 15.70 -25.52
N VAL A 111 -4.03 14.72 -25.96
CA VAL A 111 -4.53 14.64 -27.32
C VAL A 111 -5.57 15.74 -27.54
N VAL A 112 -5.30 16.64 -28.48
CA VAL A 112 -6.22 17.72 -28.87
C VAL A 112 -6.87 17.49 -30.22
N SER A 113 -6.27 16.64 -31.06
CA SER A 113 -6.87 16.21 -32.34
C SER A 113 -6.40 14.81 -32.72
N VAL A 114 -7.27 14.07 -33.40
CA VAL A 114 -7.00 12.75 -33.96
C VAL A 114 -7.36 12.79 -35.44
N ALA A 115 -6.36 12.57 -36.30
CA ALA A 115 -6.57 12.44 -37.74
C ALA A 115 -6.41 10.97 -38.15
N SER A 116 -7.22 10.55 -39.13
CA SER A 116 -7.13 9.22 -39.75
C SER A 116 -6.90 9.41 -41.24
N SER A 117 -5.89 8.73 -41.76
CA SER A 117 -5.56 8.71 -43.18
C SER A 117 -6.32 7.57 -43.88
N SER A 118 -6.42 7.62 -45.22
CA SER A 118 -7.18 6.67 -46.03
C SER A 118 -6.64 5.24 -45.99
N ASP A 119 -5.37 5.07 -45.63
CA ASP A 119 -4.69 3.80 -45.38
C ASP A 119 -4.95 3.23 -43.97
N GLY A 120 -5.75 3.92 -43.15
CA GLY A 120 -6.05 3.54 -41.77
C GLY A 120 -5.02 4.03 -40.75
N THR A 121 -3.98 4.74 -41.17
CA THR A 121 -2.96 5.29 -40.27
C THR A 121 -3.55 6.43 -39.43
N ARG A 122 -3.29 6.43 -38.13
CA ARG A 122 -3.69 7.51 -37.21
C ARG A 122 -2.52 8.39 -36.82
N THR A 123 -2.78 9.70 -36.80
CA THR A 123 -1.87 10.71 -36.26
C THR A 123 -2.58 11.54 -35.21
N PHE A 124 -1.80 12.04 -34.26
CA PHE A 124 -2.28 12.73 -33.08
C PHE A 124 -1.62 14.10 -33.00
N VAL A 125 -2.43 15.14 -32.79
CA VAL A 125 -1.90 16.44 -32.38
C VAL A 125 -1.98 16.49 -30.87
N LEU A 126 -0.83 16.71 -30.23
CA LEU A 126 -0.69 16.72 -28.79
C LEU A 126 -0.38 18.14 -28.31
N LYS A 127 -0.71 18.41 -27.06
CA LYS A 127 -0.44 19.69 -26.41
C LYS A 127 -0.26 19.49 -24.91
N GLY A 128 0.76 20.10 -24.34
CA GLY A 128 0.88 20.25 -22.89
C GLY A 128 -0.20 21.17 -22.36
N ASP A 129 -0.85 20.80 -21.25
CA ASP A 129 -1.96 21.58 -20.67
C ASP A 129 -1.56 23.03 -20.32
N ASN A 130 -0.28 23.24 -19.97
CA ASN A 130 0.30 24.55 -19.68
C ASN A 130 0.95 25.24 -20.90
N ASN A 131 0.98 24.58 -22.06
CA ASN A 131 1.61 25.15 -23.24
C ASN A 131 0.64 26.12 -23.94
N ALA A 132 1.16 27.19 -24.56
CA ALA A 132 0.32 28.10 -25.35
C ALA A 132 -0.13 27.44 -26.66
N LEU A 133 0.81 26.80 -27.35
CA LEU A 133 0.61 26.16 -28.65
C LEU A 133 0.62 24.64 -28.53
N ALA A 134 0.04 23.97 -29.53
CA ALA A 134 0.20 22.53 -29.70
C ALA A 134 1.64 22.20 -30.13
N ASP A 135 2.01 20.93 -29.94
CA ASP A 135 3.32 20.43 -30.37
C ASP A 135 3.46 20.56 -31.89
N SER A 136 4.65 20.95 -32.35
CA SER A 136 4.89 21.35 -33.75
C SER A 136 4.69 20.21 -34.76
N SER A 137 4.89 18.97 -34.33
CA SER A 137 4.88 17.79 -35.19
C SER A 137 3.78 16.83 -34.77
N PRO A 138 2.89 16.40 -35.69
CA PRO A 138 1.95 15.34 -35.41
C PRO A 138 2.67 14.05 -34.98
N VAL A 139 2.13 13.40 -33.96
CA VAL A 139 2.68 12.16 -33.41
C VAL A 139 2.03 10.97 -34.10
N THR A 140 2.85 10.04 -34.57
CA THR A 140 2.37 8.82 -35.22
C THR A 140 2.03 7.73 -34.19
N ALA A 141 1.20 6.79 -34.60
CA ALA A 141 0.87 5.59 -33.80
C ALA A 141 2.10 4.85 -33.25
N ALA A 142 3.20 4.78 -34.03
CA ALA A 142 4.43 4.08 -33.64
C ALA A 142 5.19 4.76 -32.48
N GLN A 143 5.00 6.06 -32.29
CA GLN A 143 5.63 6.82 -31.21
C GLN A 143 4.87 6.69 -29.89
N ILE A 144 3.58 6.35 -29.91
CA ILE A 144 2.76 6.23 -28.71
C ILE A 144 3.20 5.02 -27.89
N ARG A 145 3.50 5.26 -26.61
CA ARG A 145 3.85 4.21 -25.64
C ARG A 145 2.68 3.78 -24.79
N GLY A 146 1.68 4.66 -24.62
CA GLY A 146 0.42 4.34 -23.97
C GLY A 146 -0.33 5.58 -23.52
N VAL A 147 -1.41 5.33 -22.79
CA VAL A 147 -2.26 6.35 -22.17
C VAL A 147 -2.00 6.35 -20.66
N VAL A 148 -1.96 7.53 -20.05
CA VAL A 148 -1.87 7.67 -18.59
C VAL A 148 -3.14 7.07 -17.99
N TRP A 149 -3.00 6.00 -17.21
CA TRP A 149 -4.11 5.30 -16.59
C TRP A 149 -4.48 5.90 -15.23
N TYR A 150 -3.48 6.21 -14.42
CA TYR A 150 -3.64 6.96 -13.18
C TYR A 150 -2.36 7.72 -12.87
N SER A 151 -2.50 8.74 -12.02
CA SER A 151 -1.41 9.59 -11.55
C SER A 151 -1.46 9.75 -10.04
N LEU A 152 -0.28 9.91 -9.45
CA LEU A 152 -0.09 10.12 -8.01
C LEU A 152 0.86 11.32 -7.84
N PRO A 153 0.32 12.51 -7.51
CA PRO A 153 1.12 13.70 -7.23
C PRO A 153 2.12 13.44 -6.10
N ASP A 154 3.26 14.12 -6.14
CA ASP A 154 4.32 14.10 -5.09
C ASP A 154 4.99 12.73 -4.80
N ILE A 155 4.58 11.64 -5.46
CA ILE A 155 5.15 10.28 -5.28
C ILE A 155 6.27 9.98 -6.30
N GLY A 156 6.57 10.89 -7.22
CA GLY A 156 7.60 10.72 -8.25
C GLY A 156 9.01 10.48 -7.69
N LEU A 157 9.34 11.03 -6.52
CA LEU A 157 10.61 10.77 -5.83
C LEU A 157 10.70 9.31 -5.34
N VAL A 158 9.60 8.78 -4.80
CA VAL A 158 9.52 7.38 -4.37
C VAL A 158 9.76 6.45 -5.56
N ASN A 159 9.20 6.79 -6.73
CA ASN A 159 9.45 6.00 -7.94
C ASN A 159 10.93 5.94 -8.31
N GLN A 160 11.67 7.04 -8.21
CA GLN A 160 13.12 7.06 -8.51
C GLN A 160 13.90 6.14 -7.56
N LEU A 161 13.57 6.15 -6.26
CA LEU A 161 14.16 5.27 -5.26
C LEU A 161 13.82 3.78 -5.51
N VAL A 162 12.57 3.51 -5.90
CA VAL A 162 12.05 2.15 -6.11
C VAL A 162 12.53 1.55 -7.43
N ASN A 163 12.77 2.35 -8.47
CA ASN A 163 13.07 1.85 -9.82
C ASN A 163 14.33 0.96 -9.83
N GLY A 164 15.40 1.36 -9.15
CA GLY A 164 16.63 0.54 -9.03
C GLY A 164 16.46 -0.71 -8.16
N SER A 165 15.46 -0.73 -7.29
CA SER A 165 15.23 -1.79 -6.30
C SER A 165 14.07 -2.73 -6.65
N ARG A 166 13.39 -2.50 -7.78
CA ARG A 166 12.11 -3.13 -8.11
C ARG A 166 12.20 -4.65 -8.24
N THR A 167 13.35 -5.17 -8.68
CA THR A 167 13.60 -6.60 -8.87
C THR A 167 13.52 -7.39 -7.56
N TRP A 168 14.06 -6.85 -6.45
CA TRP A 168 14.06 -7.52 -5.16
C TRP A 168 12.88 -7.09 -4.27
N LEU A 169 12.32 -5.90 -4.50
CA LEU A 169 11.16 -5.41 -3.74
C LEU A 169 9.92 -6.28 -3.93
N VAL A 170 9.61 -6.69 -5.17
CA VAL A 170 8.43 -7.53 -5.45
C VAL A 170 8.44 -8.85 -4.65
N PRO A 171 9.48 -9.70 -4.73
CA PRO A 171 9.52 -10.93 -3.94
C PRO A 171 9.61 -10.66 -2.44
N ALA A 172 10.28 -9.58 -2.00
CA ALA A 172 10.34 -9.22 -0.59
C ALA A 172 8.95 -8.89 -0.01
N ILE A 173 8.15 -8.08 -0.71
CA ILE A 173 6.78 -7.75 -0.29
C ILE A 173 5.91 -9.01 -0.26
N ALA A 174 6.01 -9.87 -1.28
CA ALA A 174 5.30 -11.14 -1.29
C ALA A 174 5.69 -12.03 -0.09
N GLY A 175 6.99 -12.11 0.23
CA GLY A 175 7.50 -12.86 1.38
C GLY A 175 7.00 -12.31 2.71
N VAL A 176 7.00 -10.99 2.90
CA VAL A 176 6.48 -10.33 4.11
C VAL A 176 4.99 -10.60 4.29
N LEU A 177 4.20 -10.54 3.22
CA LEU A 177 2.76 -10.82 3.25
C LEU A 177 2.47 -12.29 3.60
N LEU A 178 3.22 -13.24 3.02
CA LEU A 178 3.09 -14.66 3.33
C LEU A 178 3.49 -14.95 4.79
N ALA A 179 4.60 -14.37 5.25
CA ALA A 179 5.06 -14.50 6.64
C ALA A 179 4.04 -13.93 7.63
N TYR A 180 3.48 -12.75 7.33
CA TYR A 180 2.43 -12.14 8.14
C TYR A 180 1.18 -13.03 8.21
N GLY A 181 0.72 -13.56 7.08
CA GLY A 181 -0.40 -14.51 7.03
C GLY A 181 -0.14 -15.76 7.88
N ALA A 182 1.06 -16.35 7.79
CA ALA A 182 1.45 -17.50 8.60
C ALA A 182 1.48 -17.19 10.11
N VAL A 183 2.00 -16.02 10.50
CA VAL A 183 1.99 -15.56 11.89
C VAL A 183 0.57 -15.39 12.41
N MET A 184 -0.35 -14.82 11.62
CA MET A 184 -1.74 -14.66 12.02
C MET A 184 -2.48 -15.98 12.18
N ILE A 185 -2.25 -16.94 11.26
CA ILE A 185 -2.83 -18.28 11.35
C ILE A 185 -2.30 -19.03 12.58
N THR A 186 -1.00 -18.95 12.85
CA THR A 186 -0.40 -19.63 14.01
C THR A 186 -0.87 -19.03 15.34
N ILE A 187 -0.94 -17.70 15.47
CA ILE A 187 -1.51 -17.04 16.66
C ILE A 187 -3.00 -17.42 16.83
N GLY A 188 -3.77 -17.44 15.74
CA GLY A 188 -5.16 -17.88 15.74
C GLY A 188 -5.32 -19.34 16.20
N ALA A 189 -4.51 -20.25 15.67
CA ALA A 189 -4.53 -21.68 16.02
C ALA A 189 -4.11 -21.93 17.48
N VAL A 190 -3.05 -21.27 17.95
CA VAL A 190 -2.54 -21.39 19.33
C VAL A 190 -3.54 -20.79 20.33
N SER A 191 -4.16 -19.66 20.02
CA SER A 191 -5.16 -19.06 20.89
C SER A 191 -6.47 -19.87 20.92
N ALA A 192 -6.87 -20.48 19.81
CA ALA A 192 -8.02 -21.39 19.76
C ALA A 192 -7.81 -22.67 20.58
N THR A 193 -6.61 -23.26 20.53
CA THR A 193 -6.27 -24.47 21.30
C THR A 193 -6.15 -24.20 22.80
N ARG A 194 -5.60 -23.06 23.21
CA ARG A 194 -5.56 -22.64 24.63
C ARG A 194 -6.96 -22.46 25.20
N ARG A 195 -7.87 -21.76 24.49
CA ARG A 195 -9.27 -21.60 24.92
C ARG A 195 -10.00 -22.95 25.08
N ARG A 196 -9.69 -23.94 24.23
CA ARG A 196 -10.25 -25.30 24.36
C ARG A 196 -9.74 -25.98 25.64
N ARG A 197 -8.43 -25.94 25.92
CA ARG A 197 -7.82 -26.52 27.14
C ARG A 197 -8.33 -25.88 28.44
N ASP A 198 -8.49 -24.55 28.46
CA ASP A 198 -8.97 -23.86 29.66
C ASP A 198 -10.45 -24.17 29.93
N ARG A 199 -11.28 -24.31 28.88
CA ARG A 199 -12.68 -24.75 29.02
C ARG A 199 -12.81 -26.18 29.54
N THR A 200 -11.98 -27.12 29.08
CA THR A 200 -11.99 -28.50 29.61
C THR A 200 -11.51 -28.56 31.06
N ARG A 201 -10.48 -27.80 31.44
CA ARG A 201 -10.03 -27.70 32.83
C ARG A 201 -11.09 -27.08 33.75
N ALA A 202 -11.76 -26.01 33.31
CA ALA A 202 -12.84 -25.38 34.07
C ALA A 202 -14.05 -26.31 34.26
N ARG A 203 -14.43 -27.07 33.23
CA ARG A 203 -15.51 -28.07 33.32
C ARG A 203 -15.14 -29.24 34.23
N GLY A 204 -13.90 -29.72 34.17
CA GLY A 204 -13.40 -30.78 35.07
C GLY A 204 -13.39 -30.34 36.53
N ALA A 205 -12.98 -29.09 36.81
CA ALA A 205 -12.98 -28.55 38.17
C ALA A 205 -14.40 -28.37 38.74
N HIS A 206 -15.38 -27.94 37.92
CA HIS A 206 -16.79 -27.87 38.35
C HIS A 206 -17.45 -29.25 38.54
N GLY A 207 -17.07 -30.26 37.75
CA GLY A 207 -17.54 -31.63 37.95
C GLY A 207 -17.03 -32.26 39.25
N ALA A 208 -15.76 -32.05 39.57
CA ALA A 208 -15.13 -32.58 40.78
C ALA A 208 -15.72 -31.96 42.08
N HIS A 209 -16.06 -30.67 42.07
CA HIS A 209 -16.62 -29.98 43.24
C HIS A 209 -18.07 -30.38 43.54
N ARG A 210 -18.79 -30.94 42.55
CA ARG A 210 -20.18 -31.41 42.70
C ARG A 210 -20.24 -32.85 43.22
N ALA A 211 -19.22 -33.67 42.91
CA ALA A 211 -19.11 -35.04 43.39
C ALA A 211 -18.64 -35.17 44.85
N THR A 212 -18.17 -34.09 45.47
CA THR A 212 -17.73 -34.06 46.88
C THR A 212 -18.81 -33.56 47.85
N LEU A 213 -20.01 -33.25 47.38
CA LEU A 213 -21.12 -32.70 48.18
C LEU A 213 -22.35 -33.64 48.26
N ASP A 214 -22.30 -34.78 47.56
CA ASP A 214 -23.22 -35.93 47.71
C ASP A 214 -22.52 -37.01 48.56
#